data_AF-A0A7C5MX08-F1
#
_entry.id   AF-A0A7C5MX08-F1
#
_cell.length_a   1.000
_cell.length_b   1.000
_cell.length_c   1.000
_cell.angle_alpha   90.00
_cell.angle_beta   90.00
_cell.angle_gamma   90.00
#
_symmetry.space_group_name_H-M   'P 1'
#
loop_
_entity.id
_entity.type
_entity.pdbx_description
1 polymer ?
#
loop_
_entity_poly.entity_id
_entity_poly.type
_entity_poly.pdbx_seq_one_letter_code
_entity_poly.pdbx_strand_id
1 'polypeptide(L)'
;MKNIFIILSLLLLQFVAFAQTEEHKVPSDISEVTVFLHGAQVTRTASVSLEKGKNVLIFRGLASGISPRSIQVSAPENVLINSVKHEINYLQKDRESPRLTEISDSILILDNLISNQNGQKMVMQTEKTMVLANQKLGSEKTGTTMAELQKAANFFRSRLTDIEEQLMKIQKRKKKYKLSKSRLSRQYKELNGQRNRPSNDIRVILNTFSRERVKVSLRYIVNNAGWTPGYDLRAKDTQSPIQLDYRAAVYQNTGLDWEDVKLTLSSGNPNQGGTQPILGAWNLYVQQPHVYYKKSKQRATMAAPKAAPAVEKSYDAEEESSVESDEVSFDDNVTLADYTEVNEGATTAEFAISILQTIASGEKPQQVSIQSNKLPATYQHFAVPKLDHDAFLLARITEWEGLNLLPGEVQIFFEGTYVAQSYIDPNFTKDTLDFSLGRDKKIVIERKRLQDFSKIKTIGFNREKTFAYEIKVRNTKAESANLRLEDQIPVSQDKSISV
;
A
#
# COMPACT_ATOMS: atom_id res chain seq x y z
N MET A 1 3.30 47.24 64.56
CA MET A 1 2.55 46.00 64.26
C MET A 1 1.91 45.97 62.87
N LYS A 2 1.38 47.08 62.32
CA LYS A 2 0.79 47.11 60.96
C LYS A 2 1.74 46.71 59.82
N ASN A 3 3.02 47.09 59.90
CA ASN A 3 4.00 46.80 58.82
C ASN A 3 4.47 45.33 58.82
N ILE A 4 4.41 44.63 59.96
CA ILE A 4 4.77 43.21 60.05
C ILE A 4 3.68 42.33 59.41
N PHE A 5 2.41 42.72 59.56
CA PHE A 5 1.29 42.01 58.94
C PHE A 5 1.29 42.09 57.40
N ILE A 6 1.73 43.22 56.84
CA ILE A 6 1.81 43.41 55.38
C ILE A 6 2.96 42.58 54.79
N ILE A 7 4.11 42.53 55.48
CA ILE A 7 5.25 41.71 55.04
C ILE A 7 4.91 40.22 55.15
N LEU A 8 4.21 39.80 56.21
CA LEU A 8 3.77 38.41 56.38
C LEU A 8 2.69 38.02 55.33
N SER A 9 1.78 38.92 54.97
CA SER A 9 0.79 38.65 53.91
C SER A 9 1.43 38.61 52.52
N LEU A 10 2.45 39.44 52.23
CA LEU A 10 3.20 39.35 50.98
C LEU A 10 4.05 38.08 50.89
N LEU A 11 4.62 37.60 52.01
CA LEU A 11 5.35 36.32 52.03
C LEU A 11 4.42 35.12 51.82
N LEU A 12 3.20 35.15 52.38
CA LEU A 12 2.19 34.10 52.16
C LEU A 12 1.63 34.10 50.73
N LEU A 13 1.54 35.26 50.06
CA LEU A 13 1.11 35.33 48.65
C LEU A 13 2.14 34.70 47.68
N GLN A 14 3.42 34.66 48.03
CA GLN A 14 4.45 34.01 47.20
C GLN A 14 4.38 32.46 47.27
N PHE A 15 3.76 31.89 48.31
CA PHE A 15 3.59 30.43 48.44
C PHE A 15 2.35 29.90 47.69
N VAL A 16 1.36 30.74 47.37
CA VAL A 16 0.13 30.29 46.66
C VAL A 16 0.36 30.17 45.14
N ALA A 17 1.42 30.76 44.60
CA ALA A 17 1.72 30.72 43.16
C ALA A 17 2.27 29.37 42.65
N PHE A 18 2.65 28.44 43.53
CA PHE A 18 3.20 27.12 43.15
C PHE A 18 2.17 25.98 43.09
N ALA A 19 0.86 26.26 43.19
CA ALA A 19 -0.19 25.24 43.19
C ALA A 19 -0.78 24.92 41.80
N GLN A 20 -0.16 25.37 40.70
CA GLN A 20 -0.52 24.82 39.39
C GLN A 20 0.14 23.44 39.27
N THR A 21 -0.67 22.40 39.13
CA THR A 21 -0.18 21.06 38.75
C THR A 21 0.51 21.22 37.40
N GLU A 22 1.84 21.23 37.38
CA GLU A 22 2.61 21.38 36.14
C GLU A 22 2.23 20.25 35.19
N GLU A 23 1.83 20.63 33.97
CA GLU A 23 1.63 19.68 32.88
C GLU A 23 2.99 19.32 32.32
N HIS A 24 3.45 18.10 32.59
CA HIS A 24 4.71 17.62 32.06
C HIS A 24 4.50 17.11 30.63
N LYS A 25 5.08 17.82 29.66
CA LYS A 25 5.17 17.33 28.27
C LYS A 25 6.18 16.19 28.25
N VAL A 26 5.74 15.01 27.82
CA VAL A 26 6.55 13.80 27.87
C VAL A 26 7.04 13.44 26.46
N PRO A 27 8.34 13.62 26.15
CA PRO A 27 8.91 13.03 24.95
C PRO A 27 8.86 11.51 25.09
N SER A 28 8.50 10.83 24.00
CA SER A 28 8.39 9.38 23.96
C SER A 28 8.84 8.88 22.60
N ASP A 29 9.41 7.69 22.57
CA ASP A 29 9.91 7.05 21.35
C ASP A 29 9.10 5.80 21.05
N ILE A 30 8.88 5.51 19.77
CA ILE A 30 8.25 4.27 19.33
C ILE A 30 9.28 3.17 19.53
N SER A 31 8.98 2.17 20.36
CA SER A 31 9.91 1.08 20.65
C SER A 31 9.53 -0.21 19.94
N GLU A 32 8.22 -0.45 19.78
CA GLU A 32 7.68 -1.71 19.26
C GLU A 32 6.43 -1.44 18.43
N VAL A 33 6.30 -2.16 17.32
CA VAL A 33 5.14 -2.09 16.44
C VAL A 33 4.69 -3.49 16.05
N THR A 34 3.43 -3.81 16.34
CA THR A 34 2.76 -5.00 15.81
C THR A 34 1.86 -4.59 14.66
N VAL A 35 2.18 -4.99 13.44
CA VAL A 35 1.40 -4.66 12.25
C VAL A 35 0.41 -5.80 11.97
N PHE A 36 -0.86 -5.46 11.89
CA PHE A 36 -1.93 -6.39 11.54
C PHE A 36 -2.21 -6.32 10.04
N LEU A 37 -3.02 -7.23 9.49
CA LEU A 37 -3.49 -7.11 8.11
C LEU A 37 -4.20 -5.75 7.87
N HIS A 38 -4.90 -5.27 8.91
CA HIS A 38 -5.56 -3.97 8.93
C HIS A 38 -5.31 -3.26 10.27
N GLY A 39 -4.47 -2.22 10.23
CA GLY A 39 -4.04 -1.44 11.36
C GLY A 39 -2.68 -1.87 11.91
N ALA A 40 -2.18 -1.11 12.88
CA ALA A 40 -1.00 -1.47 13.66
C ALA A 40 -1.19 -1.08 15.11
N GLN A 41 -0.63 -1.85 16.03
CA GLN A 41 -0.46 -1.48 17.43
C GLN A 41 0.91 -0.84 17.60
N VAL A 42 0.94 0.39 18.06
CA VAL A 42 2.16 1.15 18.32
C VAL A 42 2.37 1.21 19.82
N THR A 43 3.56 0.79 20.28
CA THR A 43 4.00 0.94 21.66
C THR A 43 5.07 2.01 21.74
N ARG A 44 4.83 3.02 22.57
CA ARG A 44 5.77 4.09 22.88
C ARG A 44 6.25 3.97 24.30
N THR A 45 7.50 4.30 24.56
CA THR A 45 8.03 4.35 25.93
C THR A 45 8.61 5.71 26.26
N ALA A 46 8.50 6.10 27.53
CA ALA A 46 9.08 7.31 28.06
C ALA A 46 9.60 7.09 29.47
N SER A 47 10.72 7.74 29.80
CA SER A 47 11.22 7.81 31.17
C SER A 47 10.83 9.16 31.77
N VAL A 48 10.02 9.15 32.83
CA VAL A 48 9.48 10.36 33.45
C VAL A 48 9.85 10.41 34.92
N SER A 49 10.20 11.60 35.41
CA SER A 49 10.35 11.86 36.84
C SER A 49 9.00 12.30 37.39
N LEU A 50 8.47 11.57 38.36
CA LEU A 50 7.21 11.87 39.03
C LEU A 50 7.46 12.48 40.40
N GLU A 51 6.67 13.48 40.75
CA GLU A 51 6.62 14.06 42.09
C GLU A 51 5.65 13.29 42.98
N LYS A 52 5.86 13.34 44.30
CA LYS A 52 4.90 12.76 45.24
C LYS A 52 3.53 13.42 45.06
N GLY A 53 2.48 12.61 44.88
CA GLY A 53 1.11 13.08 44.66
C GLY A 53 0.73 13.06 43.17
N LYS A 54 -0.19 13.97 42.80
CA LYS A 54 -0.80 14.02 41.47
C LYS A 54 0.18 14.60 40.44
N ASN A 55 0.37 13.86 39.35
CA ASN A 55 1.16 14.25 38.18
C ASN A 55 0.26 14.26 36.93
N VAL A 56 0.47 15.21 36.03
CA VAL A 56 -0.23 15.27 34.74
C VAL A 56 0.80 15.15 33.63
N LEU A 57 0.75 14.04 32.89
CA LEU A 57 1.60 13.77 31.74
C LEU A 57 0.85 14.04 30.45
N ILE A 58 1.50 14.70 29.50
CA ILE A 58 0.95 14.94 28.16
C ILE A 58 1.89 14.34 27.12
N PHE A 59 1.47 13.23 26.52
CA PHE A 59 2.13 12.63 25.37
C PHE A 59 1.70 13.37 24.11
N ARG A 60 2.67 13.86 23.35
CA ARG A 60 2.47 14.62 22.11
C ARG A 60 3.21 13.99 20.95
N GLY A 61 2.91 14.44 19.74
CA GLY A 61 3.55 13.92 18.52
C GLY A 61 3.19 12.45 18.31
N LEU A 62 1.93 12.12 18.59
CA LEU A 62 1.38 10.78 18.41
C LEU A 62 0.90 10.60 16.97
N ALA A 63 0.79 9.33 16.56
CA ALA A 63 0.35 8.97 15.23
C ALA A 63 -1.03 9.56 14.90
N SER A 64 -1.28 9.80 13.62
CA SER A 64 -2.60 10.10 13.11
C SER A 64 -3.46 8.83 12.99
N GLY A 65 -4.78 8.97 13.15
CA GLY A 65 -5.71 7.84 13.02
C GLY A 65 -5.68 6.84 14.18
N ILE A 66 -5.36 7.32 15.39
CA ILE A 66 -5.47 6.54 16.63
C ILE A 66 -6.94 6.14 16.85
N SER A 67 -7.16 4.88 17.22
CA SER A 67 -8.44 4.42 17.75
C SER A 67 -8.54 4.76 19.24
N PRO A 68 -9.39 5.71 19.67
CA PRO A 68 -9.36 6.21 21.05
C PRO A 68 -9.67 5.13 22.09
N ARG A 69 -10.46 4.10 21.72
CA ARG A 69 -10.82 2.99 22.60
C ARG A 69 -9.69 1.97 22.80
N SER A 70 -8.63 2.05 22.00
CA SER A 70 -7.47 1.15 22.09
C SER A 70 -6.35 1.67 22.99
N ILE A 71 -6.46 2.90 23.48
CA ILE A 71 -5.40 3.55 24.25
C ILE A 71 -5.24 2.83 25.59
N GLN A 72 -4.04 2.32 25.82
CA GLN A 72 -3.62 1.68 27.06
C GLN A 72 -2.36 2.37 27.57
N VAL A 73 -2.33 2.65 28.86
CA VAL A 73 -1.16 3.19 29.54
C VAL A 73 -0.73 2.19 30.60
N SER A 74 0.56 1.89 30.66
CA SER A 74 1.15 1.02 31.67
C SER A 74 2.25 1.78 32.41
N ALA A 75 2.25 1.62 33.73
CA ALA A 75 3.25 2.16 34.65
C ALA A 75 3.60 1.07 35.67
N PRO A 76 4.72 1.21 36.41
CA PRO A 76 5.06 0.29 37.49
C PRO A 76 3.97 0.21 38.56
N GLU A 77 3.90 -0.91 39.29
CA GLU A 77 2.80 -1.21 40.24
C GLU A 77 2.60 -0.15 41.34
N ASN A 78 3.64 0.61 41.69
CA ASN A 78 3.61 1.66 42.69
C ASN A 78 3.07 3.01 42.18
N VAL A 79 2.70 3.10 40.90
CA VAL A 79 2.10 4.29 40.27
C VAL A 79 0.64 4.02 39.91
N LEU A 80 -0.26 4.81 40.49
CA LEU A 80 -1.70 4.71 40.20
C LEU A 80 -2.07 5.53 38.98
N ILE A 81 -2.70 4.91 37.99
CA ILE A 81 -3.24 5.60 36.81
C ILE A 81 -4.67 6.02 37.10
N ASN A 82 -4.92 7.31 37.31
CA ASN A 82 -6.24 7.84 37.65
C ASN A 82 -7.11 8.06 36.41
N SER A 83 -6.54 8.58 35.32
CA SER A 83 -7.29 8.83 34.08
C SER A 83 -6.40 8.89 32.86
N VAL A 84 -6.94 8.45 31.72
CA VAL A 84 -6.33 8.60 30.40
C VAL A 84 -7.35 9.27 29.49
N LYS A 85 -6.99 10.39 28.87
CA LYS A 85 -7.88 11.16 28.00
C LYS A 85 -7.17 11.47 26.68
N HIS A 86 -7.86 11.18 25.58
CA HIS A 86 -7.44 11.57 24.22
C HIS A 86 -7.97 12.97 23.88
N GLU A 87 -7.10 13.81 23.33
CA GLU A 87 -7.41 15.17 22.90
C GLU A 87 -6.85 15.40 21.48
N ILE A 88 -7.63 16.08 20.63
CA ILE A 88 -7.19 16.45 19.28
C ILE A 88 -6.68 17.89 19.32
N ASN A 89 -5.46 18.10 18.85
CA ASN A 89 -4.81 19.41 18.82
C ASN A 89 -4.78 19.96 17.39
N TYR A 90 -5.74 20.84 17.09
CA TYR A 90 -5.89 21.48 15.79
C TYR A 90 -4.87 22.61 15.52
N LEU A 91 -4.16 23.08 16.56
CA LEU A 91 -3.21 24.20 16.44
C LEU A 91 -1.80 23.72 16.09
N GLN A 92 -1.53 22.43 16.25
CA GLN A 92 -0.22 21.83 16.02
C GLN A 92 -0.33 20.79 14.91
N LYS A 93 0.37 21.04 13.79
CA LYS A 93 0.54 20.08 12.70
C LYS A 93 1.46 18.94 13.16
N ASP A 94 1.24 17.75 12.62
CA ASP A 94 2.16 16.62 12.79
C ASP A 94 3.59 17.03 12.41
N ARG A 95 4.59 16.45 13.09
CA ARG A 95 6.02 16.76 12.93
C ARG A 95 6.42 16.59 11.45
N GLU A 96 6.89 17.64 10.80
CA GLU A 96 7.40 17.56 9.41
C GLU A 96 8.64 16.64 9.38
N SER A 97 8.65 15.66 8.47
CA SER A 97 9.81 14.79 8.25
C SER A 97 11.00 15.61 7.73
N PRO A 98 12.25 15.34 8.16
CA PRO A 98 13.44 16.02 7.64
C PRO A 98 13.50 16.02 6.10
N ARG A 99 13.05 14.93 5.47
CA ARG A 99 12.98 14.79 4.00
C ARG A 99 11.99 15.76 3.36
N LEU A 100 10.85 16.02 4.01
CA LEU A 100 9.86 16.99 3.52
C LEU A 100 10.38 18.42 3.62
N THR A 101 11.09 18.74 4.69
CA THR A 101 11.76 20.04 4.86
C THR A 101 12.82 20.25 3.77
N GLU A 102 13.66 19.24 3.50
CA GLU A 102 14.68 19.31 2.44
C GLU A 102 14.05 19.52 1.04
N ILE A 103 12.96 18.81 0.72
CA ILE A 103 12.23 18.99 -0.54
C ILE A 103 11.61 20.38 -0.62
N SER A 104 11.01 20.87 0.47
CA SER A 104 10.42 22.21 0.55
C SER A 104 11.46 23.31 0.33
N ASP A 105 12.61 23.22 1.00
CA ASP A 105 13.74 24.14 0.84
C ASP A 105 14.29 24.13 -0.59
N SER A 106 14.40 22.94 -1.18
CA SER A 106 14.81 22.78 -2.58
C SER A 106 13.82 23.43 -3.55
N ILE A 107 12.51 23.32 -3.30
CA ILE A 107 11.47 24.00 -4.09
C ILE A 107 11.64 25.53 -3.98
N LEU A 108 11.88 26.05 -2.77
CA LEU A 108 12.09 27.48 -2.52
C LEU A 108 13.34 28.01 -3.27
N ILE A 109 14.45 27.27 -3.23
CA ILE A 109 15.67 27.60 -3.96
C ILE A 109 15.40 27.68 -5.48
N LEU A 110 14.68 26.70 -6.03
CA LEU A 110 14.33 26.68 -7.45
C LEU A 110 13.41 27.84 -7.84
N ASP A 111 12.50 28.26 -6.96
CA ASP A 111 11.67 29.44 -7.17
C ASP A 111 12.50 30.73 -7.22
N ASN A 112 13.45 30.88 -6.30
CA ASN A 112 14.38 32.01 -6.31
C ASN A 112 15.21 32.05 -7.60
N LEU A 113 15.71 30.90 -8.06
CA LEU A 113 16.43 30.79 -9.33
C LEU A 113 15.56 31.15 -10.53
N ILE A 114 14.30 30.69 -10.57
CA ILE A 114 13.35 31.05 -11.64
C ILE A 114 13.04 32.55 -11.62
N SER A 115 12.86 33.14 -10.44
CA SER A 115 12.60 34.57 -10.26
C SER A 115 13.77 35.41 -10.76
N ASN A 116 15.01 35.05 -10.40
CA ASN A 116 16.22 35.70 -10.92
C ASN A 116 16.31 35.62 -12.45
N GLN A 117 16.03 34.45 -13.04
CA GLN A 117 15.98 34.32 -14.50
C GLN A 117 14.88 35.18 -15.16
N ASN A 118 13.74 35.39 -14.50
CA ASN A 118 12.71 36.33 -14.98
C ASN A 118 13.20 37.78 -14.94
N GLY A 119 13.93 38.16 -13.88
CA GLY A 119 14.58 39.48 -13.79
C GLY A 119 15.57 39.71 -14.91
N GLN A 120 16.49 38.76 -15.15
CA GLN A 120 17.45 38.83 -16.27
C GLN A 120 16.76 38.88 -17.63
N LYS A 121 15.68 38.10 -17.82
CA LYS A 121 14.87 38.15 -19.04
C LYS A 121 14.28 39.54 -19.25
N MET A 122 13.72 40.15 -18.21
CA MET A 122 13.14 41.48 -18.28
C MET A 122 14.20 42.51 -18.69
N VAL A 123 15.39 42.48 -18.11
CA VAL A 123 16.51 43.37 -18.48
C VAL A 123 16.86 43.24 -19.97
N MET A 124 17.04 42.01 -20.47
CA MET A 124 17.33 41.76 -21.89
C MET A 124 16.19 42.20 -22.82
N GLN A 125 14.93 42.03 -22.41
CA GLN A 125 13.78 42.48 -23.18
C GLN A 125 13.67 44.01 -23.22
N THR A 126 13.88 44.69 -22.10
CA THR A 126 13.91 46.16 -22.03
C THR A 126 15.04 46.71 -22.90
N GLU A 127 16.22 46.11 -22.84
CA GLU A 127 17.33 46.50 -23.69
C GLU A 127 17.01 46.29 -25.17
N LYS A 128 16.42 45.14 -25.54
CA LYS A 128 15.96 44.90 -26.91
C LYS A 128 15.04 46.02 -27.38
N THR A 129 14.05 46.40 -26.57
CA THR A 129 13.12 47.48 -26.90
C THR A 129 13.83 48.82 -27.06
N MET A 130 14.78 49.15 -26.17
CA MET A 130 15.60 50.36 -26.28
C MET A 130 16.42 50.39 -27.58
N VAL A 131 17.07 49.28 -27.93
CA VAL A 131 17.84 49.14 -29.17
C VAL A 131 16.93 49.32 -30.39
N LEU A 132 15.78 48.65 -30.42
CA LEU A 132 14.82 48.76 -31.53
C LEU A 132 14.22 50.18 -31.67
N ALA A 133 14.04 50.92 -30.57
CA ALA A 133 13.54 52.30 -30.62
C ALA A 133 14.49 53.27 -31.33
N ASN A 134 15.79 52.96 -31.37
CA ASN A 134 16.83 53.77 -32.01
C ASN A 134 17.07 53.41 -33.50
N GLN A 135 16.17 52.66 -34.14
CA GLN A 135 16.29 52.28 -35.56
C GLN A 135 16.13 53.43 -36.55
N LYS A 136 15.52 54.55 -36.13
CA LYS A 136 15.39 55.75 -36.98
C LYS A 136 16.69 56.54 -36.93
N LEU A 137 17.46 56.51 -38.03
CA LEU A 137 18.71 57.26 -38.18
C LEU A 137 18.47 58.46 -39.09
N GLY A 138 18.73 59.67 -38.58
CA GLY A 138 18.57 60.94 -39.32
C GLY A 138 17.37 61.78 -38.85
N SER A 139 17.44 63.09 -39.07
CA SER A 139 16.30 64.01 -38.90
C SER A 139 15.61 64.20 -40.26
N GLU A 140 14.32 64.57 -40.30
CA GLU A 140 13.63 64.89 -41.58
C GLU A 140 14.35 65.96 -42.44
N LYS A 141 15.31 66.69 -41.85
CA LYS A 141 16.05 67.79 -42.50
C LYS A 141 17.50 67.46 -42.87
N THR A 142 18.06 66.34 -42.42
CA THR A 142 19.45 65.92 -42.72
C THR A 142 19.47 64.41 -42.95
N GLY A 143 19.62 64.00 -44.22
CA GLY A 143 19.73 62.59 -44.60
C GLY A 143 20.95 61.90 -44.00
N THR A 144 20.88 60.57 -43.89
CA THR A 144 21.92 59.72 -43.29
C THR A 144 22.93 59.27 -44.35
N THR A 145 24.22 59.25 -44.03
CA THR A 145 25.23 58.76 -44.99
C THR A 145 25.24 57.22 -45.07
N MET A 146 25.65 56.67 -46.22
CA MET A 146 25.76 55.20 -46.40
C MET A 146 26.71 54.55 -45.37
N ALA A 147 27.79 55.25 -45.00
CA ALA A 147 28.76 54.77 -44.02
C ALA A 147 28.18 54.68 -42.59
N GLU A 148 27.33 55.63 -42.21
CA GLU A 148 26.62 55.62 -40.91
C GLU A 148 25.55 54.52 -40.86
N LEU A 149 24.83 54.32 -41.97
CA LEU A 149 23.87 53.22 -42.10
C LEU A 149 24.55 51.86 -41.94
N GLN A 150 25.71 51.66 -42.56
CA GLN A 150 26.45 50.40 -42.44
C GLN A 150 26.96 50.15 -41.01
N LYS A 151 27.46 51.19 -40.32
CA LYS A 151 27.88 51.09 -38.91
C LYS A 151 26.69 50.75 -37.99
N ALA A 152 25.56 51.42 -38.17
CA ALA A 152 24.38 51.17 -37.37
C ALA A 152 23.79 49.77 -37.62
N ALA A 153 23.71 49.33 -38.88
CA ALA A 153 23.26 47.99 -39.23
C ALA A 153 24.13 46.89 -38.58
N ASN A 154 25.45 47.07 -38.56
CA ASN A 154 26.37 46.15 -37.89
C ASN A 154 26.20 46.15 -36.37
N PHE A 155 26.04 47.33 -35.75
CA PHE A 155 25.75 47.44 -34.32
C PHE A 155 24.44 46.73 -33.95
N PHE A 156 23.35 46.99 -34.68
CA PHE A 156 22.06 46.34 -34.45
C PHE A 156 22.15 44.83 -34.58
N ARG A 157 22.80 44.33 -35.65
CA ARG A 157 22.99 42.89 -35.86
C ARG A 157 23.73 42.28 -34.68
N SER A 158 24.89 42.82 -34.31
CA SER A 158 25.71 42.29 -33.21
C SER A 158 24.97 42.31 -31.87
N ARG A 159 24.33 43.44 -31.52
CA ARG A 159 23.67 43.57 -30.22
C ARG A 159 22.40 42.73 -30.11
N LEU A 160 21.58 42.68 -31.16
CA LEU A 160 20.38 41.85 -31.17
C LEU A 160 20.73 40.36 -31.15
N THR A 161 21.79 39.93 -31.84
CA THR A 161 22.27 38.54 -31.76
C THR A 161 22.69 38.18 -30.33
N ASP A 162 23.49 39.01 -29.66
CA ASP A 162 23.88 38.76 -28.27
C ASP A 162 22.66 38.70 -27.33
N ILE A 163 21.72 39.65 -27.44
CA ILE A 163 20.49 39.65 -26.64
C ILE A 163 19.68 38.37 -26.85
N GLU A 164 19.47 37.94 -28.09
CA GLU A 164 18.74 36.70 -28.39
C GLU A 164 19.47 35.47 -27.86
N GLU A 165 20.80 35.40 -27.96
CA GLU A 165 21.59 34.32 -27.37
C GLU A 165 21.44 34.28 -25.84
N GLN A 166 21.48 35.43 -25.16
CA GLN A 166 21.26 35.49 -23.71
C GLN A 166 19.83 35.08 -23.35
N LEU A 167 18.82 35.54 -24.10
CA LEU A 167 17.43 35.14 -23.91
C LEU A 167 17.24 33.63 -24.08
N MET A 168 17.88 33.01 -25.07
CA MET A 168 17.88 31.55 -25.26
C MET A 168 18.53 30.82 -24.08
N LYS A 169 19.69 31.30 -23.60
CA LYS A 169 20.37 30.73 -22.41
C LYS A 169 19.49 30.82 -21.16
N ILE A 170 18.84 31.96 -20.93
CA ILE A 170 17.90 32.20 -19.82
C ILE A 170 16.71 31.24 -19.92
N GLN A 171 16.10 31.10 -21.11
CA GLN A 171 14.98 30.19 -21.33
C GLN A 171 15.37 28.73 -21.05
N LYS A 172 16.55 28.29 -21.51
CA LYS A 172 17.06 26.94 -21.27
C LYS A 172 17.25 26.66 -19.77
N ARG A 173 17.86 27.60 -19.03
CA ARG A 173 18.03 27.52 -17.56
C ARG A 173 16.68 27.46 -16.84
N LYS A 174 15.76 28.36 -17.20
CA LYS A 174 14.41 28.41 -16.63
C LYS A 174 13.62 27.13 -16.89
N LYS A 175 13.71 26.52 -18.07
CA LYS A 175 13.09 25.22 -18.38
C LYS A 175 13.64 24.12 -17.46
N LYS A 176 14.96 24.06 -17.26
CA LYS A 176 15.62 23.10 -16.35
C LYS A 176 15.12 23.25 -14.90
N TYR A 177 15.06 24.48 -14.39
CA TYR A 177 14.57 24.73 -13.03
C TYR A 177 13.09 24.39 -12.86
N LYS A 178 12.24 24.75 -13.83
CA LYS A 178 10.81 24.39 -13.81
C LYS A 178 10.57 22.88 -13.80
N LEU A 179 11.32 22.13 -14.60
CA LEU A 179 11.20 20.67 -14.64
C LEU A 179 11.60 20.05 -13.29
N SER A 180 12.70 20.52 -12.70
CA SER A 180 13.17 20.07 -11.38
C SER A 180 12.15 20.42 -10.29
N LYS A 181 11.61 21.65 -10.30
CA LYS A 181 10.56 22.08 -9.37
C LYS A 181 9.33 21.21 -9.51
N SER A 182 8.90 20.92 -10.74
CA SER A 182 7.72 20.09 -10.99
C SER A 182 7.87 18.67 -10.42
N ARG A 183 9.05 18.05 -10.54
CA ARG A 183 9.35 16.74 -9.95
C ARG A 183 9.29 16.80 -8.42
N LEU A 184 10.01 17.75 -7.81
CA LEU A 184 10.02 17.92 -6.35
C LEU A 184 8.64 18.27 -5.79
N SER A 185 7.86 19.11 -6.48
CA SER A 185 6.49 19.45 -6.07
C SER A 185 5.54 18.26 -6.16
N ARG A 186 5.73 17.33 -7.11
CA ARG A 186 4.97 16.06 -7.14
C ARG A 186 5.35 15.17 -5.96
N GLN A 187 6.66 14.97 -5.74
CA GLN A 187 7.17 14.19 -4.61
C GLN A 187 6.68 14.76 -3.27
N TYR A 188 6.72 16.08 -3.11
CA TYR A 188 6.23 16.76 -1.92
C TYR A 188 4.73 16.50 -1.70
N LYS A 189 3.91 16.58 -2.75
CA LYS A 189 2.46 16.32 -2.64
C LYS A 189 2.15 14.87 -2.27
N GLU A 190 2.89 13.93 -2.86
CA GLU A 190 2.77 12.50 -2.55
C GLU A 190 3.04 12.24 -1.06
N LEU A 191 4.14 12.79 -0.54
CA LEU A 191 4.54 12.63 0.87
C LEU A 191 3.67 13.46 1.85
N ASN A 192 3.25 14.67 1.49
CA ASN A 192 2.53 15.59 2.37
C ASN A 192 1.01 15.40 2.38
N GLY A 193 0.42 14.88 1.28
CA GLY A 193 -1.03 14.65 1.16
C GLY A 193 -1.60 13.74 2.24
N GLN A 194 -0.73 12.99 2.92
CA GLN A 194 -1.08 12.04 3.98
C GLN A 194 -0.79 12.54 5.41
N ARG A 195 -0.09 13.68 5.59
CA ARG A 195 0.42 14.15 6.90
C ARG A 195 -0.20 15.45 7.44
N ASN A 196 -1.05 16.15 6.68
CA ASN A 196 -1.68 17.41 7.13
C ASN A 196 -2.92 17.16 8.01
N ARG A 197 -2.76 16.43 9.12
CA ARG A 197 -3.81 16.12 10.08
C ARG A 197 -3.57 16.82 11.41
N PRO A 198 -4.63 17.11 12.19
CA PRO A 198 -4.46 17.63 13.54
C PRO A 198 -3.74 16.59 14.39
N SER A 199 -2.77 17.03 15.18
CA SER A 199 -2.00 16.15 16.06
C SER A 199 -2.86 15.58 17.19
N ASN A 200 -2.46 14.43 17.70
CA ASN A 200 -3.13 13.77 18.83
C ASN A 200 -2.30 13.94 20.10
N ASP A 201 -2.96 14.35 21.18
CA ASP A 201 -2.41 14.41 22.53
C ASP A 201 -3.10 13.38 23.41
N ILE A 202 -2.34 12.72 24.29
CA ILE A 202 -2.89 11.84 25.33
C ILE A 202 -2.47 12.40 26.68
N ARG A 203 -3.47 12.80 27.47
CA ARG A 203 -3.34 13.35 28.81
C ARG A 203 -3.55 12.22 29.82
N VAL A 204 -2.54 11.94 30.62
CA VAL A 204 -2.56 10.91 31.66
C VAL A 204 -2.42 11.57 33.02
N ILE A 205 -3.33 11.27 33.94
CA ILE A 205 -3.23 11.69 35.33
C ILE A 205 -2.77 10.49 36.15
N LEU A 206 -1.63 10.66 36.82
CA LEU A 206 -0.99 9.64 37.65
C LEU A 206 -0.88 10.12 39.09
N ASN A 207 -0.82 9.19 40.03
CA ASN A 207 -0.53 9.46 41.43
C ASN A 207 0.57 8.52 41.93
N THR A 208 1.62 9.06 42.57
CA THR A 208 2.67 8.26 43.22
C THR A 208 2.87 8.67 44.68
N PHE A 209 3.35 7.74 45.50
CA PHE A 209 3.56 7.93 46.94
C PHE A 209 4.93 8.53 47.29
N SER A 210 5.87 8.55 46.35
CA SER A 210 7.23 9.09 46.50
C SER A 210 7.71 9.74 45.21
N ARG A 211 8.69 10.65 45.31
CA ARG A 211 9.39 11.15 44.12
C ARG A 211 10.26 10.04 43.54
N GLU A 212 10.07 9.72 42.26
CA GLU A 212 10.77 8.62 41.60
C GLU A 212 10.85 8.82 40.08
N ARG A 213 11.79 8.14 39.42
CA ARG A 213 11.86 8.07 37.96
C ARG A 213 11.33 6.72 37.51
N VAL A 214 10.31 6.74 36.66
CA VAL A 214 9.61 5.54 36.18
C VAL A 214 9.57 5.48 34.66
N LYS A 215 9.51 4.26 34.13
CA LYS A 215 9.25 4.01 32.71
C LYS A 215 7.74 3.86 32.51
N VAL A 216 7.15 4.72 31.69
CA VAL A 216 5.73 4.66 31.30
C VAL A 216 5.66 4.18 29.86
N SER A 217 4.74 3.27 29.59
CA SER A 217 4.44 2.77 28.25
C SER A 217 3.06 3.23 27.82
N LEU A 218 2.96 3.69 26.57
CA LEU A 218 1.71 4.10 25.93
C LEU A 218 1.52 3.23 24.70
N ARG A 219 0.43 2.47 24.68
CA ARG A 219 0.06 1.58 23.58
C ARG A 219 -1.26 2.02 22.97
N TYR A 220 -1.35 2.01 21.65
CA TYR A 220 -2.57 2.33 20.93
C TYR A 220 -2.59 1.70 19.53
N ILE A 221 -3.78 1.52 18.98
CA ILE A 221 -4.01 1.05 17.61
C ILE A 221 -4.17 2.25 16.68
N VAL A 222 -3.55 2.17 15.51
CA VAL A 222 -3.71 3.09 14.38
C VAL A 222 -4.34 2.35 13.21
N ASN A 223 -5.26 3.01 12.50
CA ASN A 223 -6.00 2.37 11.41
C ASN A 223 -5.33 2.52 10.03
N ASN A 224 -4.38 3.46 9.89
CA ASN A 224 -3.75 3.79 8.60
C ASN A 224 -2.44 3.04 8.37
N ALA A 225 -2.36 1.79 8.79
CA ALA A 225 -1.20 0.93 8.62
C ALA A 225 -1.69 -0.49 8.35
N GLY A 226 -0.82 -1.34 7.82
CA GLY A 226 -1.13 -2.75 7.65
C GLY A 226 -0.03 -3.47 6.90
N TRP A 227 -0.24 -4.76 6.66
CA TRP A 227 0.63 -5.55 5.80
C TRP A 227 -0.20 -6.47 4.92
N THR A 228 0.34 -6.79 3.74
CA THR A 228 -0.27 -7.77 2.83
C THR A 228 0.71 -8.92 2.58
N PRO A 229 0.27 -10.18 2.72
CA PRO A 229 1.10 -11.34 2.41
C PRO A 229 1.35 -11.44 0.90
N GLY A 230 2.53 -11.92 0.53
CA GLY A 230 2.88 -12.25 -0.85
C GLY A 230 3.95 -13.33 -0.89
N TYR A 231 3.93 -14.12 -1.96
CA TYR A 231 4.76 -15.31 -2.08
C TYR A 231 5.55 -15.31 -3.38
N ASP A 232 6.79 -15.81 -3.32
CA ASP A 232 7.48 -16.31 -4.51
C ASP A 232 7.58 -17.82 -4.40
N LEU A 233 7.21 -18.50 -5.48
CA LEU A 233 7.35 -19.93 -5.63
C LEU A 233 8.34 -20.18 -6.76
N ARG A 234 9.43 -20.90 -6.48
CA ARG A 234 10.50 -21.16 -7.44
C ARG A 234 10.74 -22.66 -7.57
N ALA A 235 10.47 -23.20 -8.75
CA ALA A 235 10.82 -24.57 -9.13
C ALA A 235 12.02 -24.56 -10.09
N LYS A 236 13.09 -25.25 -9.72
CA LYS A 236 14.30 -25.35 -10.55
C LYS A 236 14.09 -26.29 -11.75
N ASP A 237 13.44 -27.42 -11.49
CA ASP A 237 13.14 -28.48 -12.46
C ASP A 237 11.93 -29.29 -11.94
N THR A 238 11.63 -30.45 -12.55
CA THR A 238 10.50 -31.31 -12.19
C THR A 238 10.85 -32.46 -11.25
N GLN A 239 12.06 -32.46 -10.67
CA GLN A 239 12.57 -33.51 -9.78
C GLN A 239 12.97 -32.97 -8.39
N SER A 240 13.21 -31.67 -8.30
CA SER A 240 13.65 -30.98 -7.09
C SER A 240 12.45 -30.53 -6.24
N PRO A 241 12.64 -30.34 -4.92
CA PRO A 241 11.70 -29.60 -4.08
C PRO A 241 11.48 -28.18 -4.59
N ILE A 242 10.39 -27.57 -4.17
CA ILE A 242 10.04 -26.20 -4.54
C ILE A 242 10.43 -25.23 -3.42
N GLN A 243 11.00 -24.09 -3.79
CA GLN A 243 11.30 -23.02 -2.85
C GLN A 243 10.07 -22.12 -2.72
N LEU A 244 9.59 -21.91 -1.50
CA LEU A 244 8.52 -20.98 -1.16
C LEU A 244 9.09 -19.87 -0.27
N ASP A 245 9.12 -18.64 -0.79
CA ASP A 245 9.50 -17.45 -0.05
C ASP A 245 8.26 -16.67 0.36
N TYR A 246 8.03 -16.57 1.68
CA TYR A 246 6.91 -15.83 2.26
C TYR A 246 7.37 -14.42 2.66
N ARG A 247 6.70 -13.39 2.11
CA ARG A 247 7.01 -11.98 2.35
C ARG A 247 5.76 -11.20 2.77
N ALA A 248 6.00 -10.11 3.49
CA ALA A 248 5.01 -9.09 3.80
C ALA A 248 5.36 -7.78 3.10
N ALA A 249 4.38 -7.18 2.44
CA ALA A 249 4.45 -5.78 2.05
C ALA A 249 3.82 -4.93 3.17
N VAL A 250 4.67 -4.31 3.99
CA VAL A 250 4.26 -3.50 5.14
C VAL A 250 4.09 -2.05 4.72
N TYR A 251 2.94 -1.44 5.02
CA TYR A 251 2.66 -0.04 4.72
C TYR A 251 2.17 0.68 5.96
N GLN A 252 2.48 1.98 6.06
CA GLN A 252 1.90 2.82 7.08
C GLN A 252 1.87 4.31 6.70
N ASN A 253 0.77 4.94 7.02
CA ASN A 253 0.44 6.33 6.77
C ASN A 253 0.04 7.00 8.10
N THR A 254 0.81 6.73 9.15
CA THR A 254 0.55 7.23 10.50
C THR A 254 1.04 8.66 10.69
N GLY A 255 1.87 9.17 9.78
CA GLY A 255 2.49 10.50 9.88
C GLY A 255 3.77 10.51 10.71
N LEU A 256 4.12 9.38 11.35
CA LEU A 256 5.36 9.19 12.09
C LEU A 256 6.18 8.07 11.47
N ASP A 257 7.46 8.34 11.25
CA ASP A 257 8.41 7.32 10.82
C ASP A 257 8.67 6.38 12.00
N TRP A 258 8.68 5.07 11.74
CA TRP A 258 9.06 4.06 12.73
C TRP A 258 10.54 3.81 12.54
N GLU A 259 11.39 4.37 13.41
CA GLU A 259 12.86 4.27 13.29
C GLU A 259 13.37 3.24 14.30
N ASP A 260 14.11 2.24 13.82
CA ASP A 260 14.74 1.17 14.61
C ASP A 260 13.79 0.49 15.62
N VAL A 261 12.60 0.12 15.16
CA VAL A 261 11.57 -0.50 16.02
C VAL A 261 11.64 -2.02 15.96
N LYS A 262 11.24 -2.68 17.06
CA LYS A 262 10.93 -4.10 17.01
C LYS A 262 9.63 -4.31 16.24
N LEU A 263 9.70 -5.02 15.12
CA LEU A 263 8.57 -5.26 14.24
C LEU A 263 8.01 -6.67 14.44
N THR A 264 6.72 -6.75 14.67
CA THR A 264 5.96 -8.01 14.67
C THR A 264 4.86 -7.93 13.62
N LEU A 265 4.74 -8.93 12.75
CA LEU A 265 3.62 -9.06 11.84
C LEU A 265 2.60 -10.02 12.45
N SER A 266 1.32 -9.66 12.44
CA SER A 266 0.27 -10.49 13.01
C SER A 266 -0.81 -10.76 11.98
N SER A 267 -1.24 -12.02 11.89
CA SER A 267 -2.43 -12.41 11.11
C SER A 267 -3.74 -12.03 11.79
N GLY A 268 -3.68 -11.60 13.06
CA GLY A 268 -4.83 -11.16 13.82
C GLY A 268 -5.45 -9.86 13.28
N ASN A 269 -6.74 -9.66 13.56
CA ASN A 269 -7.43 -8.41 13.30
C ASN A 269 -8.08 -7.90 14.59
N PRO A 270 -7.50 -6.89 15.27
CA PRO A 270 -8.04 -6.37 16.52
C PRO A 270 -9.40 -5.67 16.36
N ASN A 271 -9.81 -5.37 15.12
CA ASN A 271 -11.10 -4.76 14.81
C ASN A 271 -12.17 -5.80 14.42
N GLN A 272 -11.83 -7.09 14.33
CA GLN A 272 -12.78 -8.15 14.01
C GLN A 272 -13.58 -8.54 15.25
N GLY A 273 -14.91 -8.48 15.17
CA GLY A 273 -15.79 -8.82 16.29
C GLY A 273 -15.70 -10.31 16.64
N GLY A 274 -15.52 -10.61 17.93
CA GLY A 274 -15.46 -11.98 18.46
C GLY A 274 -16.81 -12.59 18.84
N THR A 275 -17.93 -12.03 18.39
CA THR A 275 -19.26 -12.53 18.76
C THR A 275 -19.55 -13.84 18.03
N GLN A 276 -19.63 -14.93 18.80
CA GLN A 276 -20.04 -16.23 18.26
C GLN A 276 -21.47 -16.17 17.71
N PRO A 277 -21.73 -16.70 16.49
CA PRO A 277 -23.08 -16.80 15.97
C PRO A 277 -23.90 -17.80 16.79
N ILE A 278 -25.17 -17.48 17.04
CA ILE A 278 -26.11 -18.38 17.72
C ILE A 278 -27.00 -19.00 16.65
N LEU A 279 -26.95 -20.33 16.52
CA LEU A 279 -27.75 -21.05 15.56
C LEU A 279 -29.21 -21.12 16.06
N GLY A 280 -30.12 -20.44 15.35
CA GLY A 280 -31.56 -20.56 15.60
C GLY A 280 -32.14 -21.87 15.06
N ALA A 281 -33.24 -22.34 15.65
CA ALA A 281 -33.96 -23.50 15.13
C ALA A 281 -34.45 -23.25 13.70
N TRP A 282 -34.16 -24.18 12.78
CA TRP A 282 -34.64 -24.11 11.40
C TRP A 282 -36.06 -24.66 11.30
N ASN A 283 -37.03 -23.81 11.65
CA ASN A 283 -38.45 -24.18 11.58
C ASN A 283 -38.93 -24.17 10.13
N LEU A 284 -39.32 -25.34 9.62
CA LEU A 284 -39.91 -25.50 8.30
C LEU A 284 -41.43 -25.30 8.42
N TYR A 285 -41.97 -24.36 7.65
CA TYR A 285 -43.41 -24.20 7.49
C TYR A 285 -43.76 -24.46 6.03
N VAL A 286 -44.81 -25.24 5.80
CA VAL A 286 -45.42 -25.34 4.47
C VAL A 286 -45.93 -23.95 4.12
N GLN A 287 -45.40 -23.33 3.06
CA GLN A 287 -45.95 -22.07 2.57
C GLN A 287 -47.40 -22.32 2.19
N GLN A 288 -48.33 -21.80 3.01
CA GLN A 288 -49.72 -21.75 2.61
C GLN A 288 -49.82 -20.82 1.40
N PRO A 289 -50.50 -21.22 0.32
CA PRO A 289 -50.65 -20.37 -0.84
C PRO A 289 -51.29 -19.06 -0.41
N HIS A 290 -50.53 -17.97 -0.46
CA HIS A 290 -51.06 -16.64 -0.24
C HIS A 290 -52.09 -16.37 -1.34
N VAL A 291 -53.37 -16.45 -0.98
CA VAL A 291 -54.47 -16.05 -1.86
C VAL A 291 -54.34 -14.54 -2.05
N TYR A 292 -53.69 -14.16 -3.15
CA TYR A 292 -53.58 -12.77 -3.57
C TYR A 292 -54.98 -12.26 -3.93
N TYR A 293 -55.67 -11.64 -2.96
CA TYR A 293 -56.82 -10.80 -3.26
C TYR A 293 -56.32 -9.56 -3.99
N LYS A 294 -56.53 -9.53 -5.31
CA LYS A 294 -56.37 -8.33 -6.14
C LYS A 294 -57.34 -7.26 -5.67
N LYS A 295 -56.92 -6.40 -4.73
CA LYS A 295 -57.53 -5.07 -4.56
C LYS A 295 -57.18 -4.26 -5.79
N SER A 296 -58.17 -3.93 -6.59
CA SER A 296 -58.09 -2.98 -7.70
C SER A 296 -57.60 -1.64 -7.17
N LYS A 297 -56.34 -1.30 -7.44
CA LYS A 297 -55.83 0.04 -7.20
C LYS A 297 -56.17 0.93 -8.39
N GLN A 298 -57.01 1.92 -8.11
CA GLN A 298 -57.12 3.14 -8.90
C GLN A 298 -55.72 3.71 -9.17
N ARG A 299 -55.54 4.13 -10.42
CA ARG A 299 -54.36 4.82 -10.93
C ARG A 299 -54.10 6.10 -10.14
N ALA A 300 -52.97 6.16 -9.44
CA ALA A 300 -52.30 7.41 -9.11
C ALA A 300 -51.04 7.48 -9.95
N THR A 301 -51.03 8.42 -10.88
CA THR A 301 -49.92 8.80 -11.74
C THR A 301 -48.80 9.41 -10.91
N MET A 302 -47.62 8.79 -10.89
CA MET A 302 -46.38 9.49 -10.55
C MET A 302 -45.27 9.07 -11.53
N ALA A 303 -44.66 10.10 -12.11
CA ALA A 303 -43.66 10.02 -13.15
C ALA A 303 -42.36 9.38 -12.67
N ALA A 304 -41.74 8.57 -13.53
CA ALA A 304 -40.43 7.96 -13.30
C ALA A 304 -39.30 8.98 -13.53
N PRO A 305 -38.24 9.01 -12.69
CA PRO A 305 -37.02 9.72 -13.01
C PRO A 305 -36.25 8.96 -14.11
N LYS A 306 -35.74 9.71 -15.09
CA LYS A 306 -34.87 9.23 -16.18
C LYS A 306 -33.54 8.73 -15.61
N ALA A 307 -33.12 7.56 -16.09
CA ALA A 307 -31.78 7.01 -15.87
C ALA A 307 -30.71 7.86 -16.58
N ALA A 308 -29.59 8.08 -15.90
CA ALA A 308 -28.37 8.66 -16.45
C ALA A 308 -27.56 7.58 -17.19
N PRO A 309 -26.83 7.93 -18.27
CA PRO A 309 -26.02 6.97 -19.00
C PRO A 309 -24.76 6.58 -18.22
N ALA A 310 -24.42 5.29 -18.31
CA ALA A 310 -23.17 4.74 -17.81
C ALA A 310 -22.00 5.24 -18.67
N VAL A 311 -20.95 5.73 -18.01
CA VAL A 311 -19.68 6.10 -18.64
C VAL A 311 -18.81 4.85 -18.72
N GLU A 312 -18.57 4.41 -19.94
CA GLU A 312 -17.60 3.39 -20.31
C GLU A 312 -16.19 3.95 -20.04
N LYS A 313 -15.45 3.35 -19.09
CA LYS A 313 -14.03 3.62 -18.88
C LYS A 313 -13.22 2.59 -19.65
N SER A 314 -12.56 3.03 -20.71
CA SER A 314 -11.46 2.34 -21.35
C SER A 314 -10.25 2.33 -20.42
N TYR A 315 -9.68 1.15 -20.22
CA TYR A 315 -8.36 0.98 -19.61
C TYR A 315 -7.32 1.06 -20.72
N ASP A 316 -6.51 2.11 -20.73
CA ASP A 316 -5.27 2.14 -21.50
C ASP A 316 -4.21 1.39 -20.67
N ALA A 317 -3.64 0.34 -21.27
CA ALA A 317 -2.51 -0.39 -20.73
C ALA A 317 -1.23 0.43 -21.01
N GLU A 318 -0.51 0.79 -19.96
CA GLU A 318 0.83 1.36 -20.08
C GLU A 318 1.84 0.25 -20.37
N GLU A 319 2.71 0.50 -21.35
CA GLU A 319 3.82 -0.36 -21.77
C GLU A 319 4.83 -0.54 -20.64
N GLU A 320 5.13 -1.79 -20.28
CA GLU A 320 6.28 -2.13 -19.45
C GLU A 320 7.57 -2.04 -20.28
N SER A 321 8.50 -1.21 -19.79
CA SER A 321 9.87 -1.15 -20.28
C SER A 321 10.66 -2.37 -19.81
N SER A 322 11.25 -3.10 -20.75
CA SER A 322 12.20 -4.18 -20.49
C SER A 322 13.47 -3.63 -19.82
N VAL A 323 13.72 -4.05 -18.58
CA VAL A 323 15.03 -3.94 -17.94
C VAL A 323 15.74 -5.28 -18.16
N GLU A 324 16.89 -5.21 -18.79
CA GLU A 324 17.86 -6.31 -18.97
C GLU A 324 18.28 -6.81 -17.59
N SER A 325 18.02 -8.08 -17.31
CA SER A 325 18.48 -8.76 -16.10
C SER A 325 19.82 -9.41 -16.38
N ASP A 326 20.88 -8.89 -15.75
CA ASP A 326 22.10 -9.67 -15.52
C ASP A 326 21.74 -10.88 -14.65
N GLU A 327 22.09 -12.09 -15.10
CA GLU A 327 21.95 -13.34 -14.36
C GLU A 327 22.85 -13.30 -13.11
N VAL A 328 22.26 -13.01 -11.96
CA VAL A 328 22.89 -13.23 -10.65
C VAL A 328 22.31 -14.52 -10.07
N SER A 329 23.16 -15.50 -9.78
CA SER A 329 22.76 -16.72 -9.09
C SER A 329 22.35 -16.41 -7.65
N PHE A 330 21.11 -16.73 -7.28
CA PHE A 330 20.54 -16.51 -5.94
C PHE A 330 20.61 -17.77 -5.06
N ASP A 331 21.77 -18.42 -4.98
CA ASP A 331 22.00 -19.40 -3.91
C ASP A 331 22.77 -18.69 -2.79
N ASP A 332 22.16 -18.66 -1.60
CA ASP A 332 22.72 -18.23 -0.30
C ASP A 332 22.90 -16.72 -0.04
N ASN A 333 21.82 -15.94 -0.09
CA ASN A 333 21.78 -14.63 0.58
C ASN A 333 21.09 -14.74 1.95
N VAL A 334 21.70 -14.16 2.99
CA VAL A 334 21.06 -13.98 4.31
C VAL A 334 19.88 -13.03 4.15
N THR A 335 18.69 -13.45 4.60
CA THR A 335 17.45 -12.64 4.50
C THR A 335 16.82 -12.40 5.87
N LEU A 336 15.84 -11.49 5.96
CA LEU A 336 15.10 -11.27 7.21
C LEU A 336 14.33 -12.52 7.69
N ALA A 337 14.09 -13.50 6.80
CA ALA A 337 13.48 -14.76 7.16
C ALA A 337 14.32 -15.53 8.21
N ASP A 338 15.66 -15.45 8.13
CA ASP A 338 16.58 -16.12 9.05
C ASP A 338 16.50 -15.58 10.49
N TYR A 339 15.87 -14.41 10.66
CA TYR A 339 15.72 -13.69 11.92
C TYR A 339 14.27 -13.56 12.34
N THR A 340 13.34 -14.27 11.70
CA THR A 340 11.93 -14.21 12.04
C THR A 340 11.56 -15.40 12.92
N GLU A 341 11.04 -15.12 14.10
CA GLU A 341 10.55 -16.12 15.05
C GLU A 341 9.02 -16.18 14.97
N VAL A 342 8.47 -17.39 14.84
CA VAL A 342 7.01 -17.59 14.69
C VAL A 342 6.41 -18.02 16.02
N ASN A 343 5.46 -17.22 16.51
CA ASN A 343 4.68 -17.51 17.70
C ASN A 343 3.23 -17.82 17.30
N GLU A 344 2.80 -19.06 17.53
CA GLU A 344 1.44 -19.50 17.26
C GLU A 344 0.56 -19.30 18.51
N GLY A 345 -0.40 -18.39 18.41
CA GLY A 345 -1.48 -18.24 19.38
C GLY A 345 -2.69 -19.10 19.00
N ALA A 346 -3.66 -19.22 19.91
CA ALA A 346 -4.84 -20.06 19.71
C ALA A 346 -5.70 -19.69 18.47
N THR A 347 -5.57 -18.47 17.96
CA THR A 347 -6.34 -17.96 16.81
C THR A 347 -5.55 -17.06 15.86
N THR A 348 -4.24 -16.86 16.10
CA THR A 348 -3.42 -15.88 15.38
C THR A 348 -1.98 -16.36 15.29
N ALA A 349 -1.32 -16.06 14.18
CA ALA A 349 0.12 -16.24 14.01
C ALA A 349 0.81 -14.88 14.14
N GLU A 350 1.89 -14.83 14.92
CA GLU A 350 2.76 -13.66 15.05
C GLU A 350 4.16 -13.99 14.56
N PHE A 351 4.66 -13.16 13.64
CA PHE A 351 6.00 -13.27 13.07
C PHE A 351 6.85 -12.13 13.65
N ALA A 352 7.66 -12.46 14.65
CA ALA A 352 8.54 -11.51 15.33
C ALA A 352 9.87 -11.40 14.58
N ILE A 353 10.16 -10.23 14.02
CA ILE A 353 11.40 -10.01 13.26
C ILE A 353 12.46 -9.49 14.23
N SER A 354 13.50 -10.31 14.45
CA SER A 354 14.52 -10.08 15.48
C SER A 354 15.46 -8.91 15.16
N ILE A 355 15.50 -8.46 13.90
CA ILE A 355 16.27 -7.30 13.46
C ILE A 355 15.38 -6.06 13.49
N LEU A 356 15.85 -4.99 14.14
CA LEU A 356 15.16 -3.70 14.18
C LEU A 356 14.88 -3.18 12.76
N GLN A 357 13.67 -2.67 12.56
CA GLN A 357 13.21 -2.18 11.27
C GLN A 357 12.96 -0.69 11.30
N THR A 358 13.31 -0.02 10.20
CA THR A 358 12.88 1.35 9.93
C THR A 358 11.85 1.35 8.82
N ILE A 359 10.66 1.90 9.08
CA ILE A 359 9.53 1.99 8.12
C ILE A 359 9.03 3.44 8.07
N ALA A 360 9.18 4.07 6.91
CA ALA A 360 8.88 5.48 6.72
C ALA A 360 7.39 5.78 6.48
N SER A 361 6.94 6.88 7.08
CA SER A 361 5.69 7.64 6.88
C SER A 361 5.18 7.90 5.47
N GLY A 362 4.23 7.13 4.94
CA GLY A 362 3.59 7.48 3.67
C GLY A 362 4.43 7.22 2.42
N GLU A 363 5.39 6.32 2.53
CA GLU A 363 6.15 5.79 1.40
C GLU A 363 5.46 4.53 0.81
N LYS A 364 6.03 3.99 -0.26
CA LYS A 364 5.56 2.72 -0.84
C LYS A 364 5.71 1.58 0.18
N PRO A 365 4.88 0.53 0.11
CA PRO A 365 5.01 -0.62 1.00
C PRO A 365 6.43 -1.19 0.97
N GLN A 366 6.99 -1.42 2.15
CA GLN A 366 8.31 -2.02 2.34
C GLN A 366 8.17 -3.53 2.39
N GLN A 367 8.99 -4.23 1.60
CA GLN A 367 9.02 -5.69 1.61
C GLN A 367 9.84 -6.20 2.79
N VAL A 368 9.29 -7.18 3.49
CA VAL A 368 9.87 -7.82 4.66
C VAL A 368 9.76 -9.32 4.47
N SER A 369 10.90 -10.02 4.38
CA SER A 369 10.90 -11.49 4.31
C SER A 369 10.49 -12.08 5.66
N ILE A 370 9.52 -13.00 5.64
CA ILE A 370 8.99 -13.68 6.82
C ILE A 370 9.61 -15.07 6.94
N GLN A 371 9.54 -15.87 5.87
CA GLN A 371 10.03 -17.25 5.85
C GLN A 371 10.56 -17.61 4.45
N SER A 372 11.42 -18.62 4.39
CA SER A 372 11.97 -19.17 3.17
C SER A 372 12.14 -20.67 3.37
N ASN A 373 11.33 -21.49 2.69
CA ASN A 373 11.24 -22.93 2.94
C ASN A 373 11.34 -23.74 1.64
N LYS A 374 12.03 -24.88 1.72
CA LYS A 374 12.02 -25.91 0.67
C LYS A 374 10.93 -26.92 0.99
N LEU A 375 9.93 -27.03 0.13
CA LEU A 375 8.79 -27.91 0.32
C LEU A 375 8.81 -29.09 -0.66
N PRO A 376 8.39 -30.28 -0.23
CA PRO A 376 8.18 -31.40 -1.14
C PRO A 376 7.17 -31.02 -2.23
N ALA A 377 7.52 -31.29 -3.48
CA ALA A 377 6.66 -31.05 -4.62
C ALA A 377 6.66 -32.26 -5.56
N THR A 378 5.49 -32.58 -6.09
CA THR A 378 5.33 -33.54 -7.19
C THR A 378 4.83 -32.82 -8.43
N TYR A 379 5.24 -33.32 -9.60
CA TYR A 379 4.96 -32.65 -10.87
C TYR A 379 4.07 -33.55 -11.73
N GLN A 380 2.97 -32.98 -12.23
CA GLN A 380 1.98 -33.71 -13.02
C GLN A 380 1.46 -32.83 -14.16
N HIS A 381 1.34 -33.41 -15.35
CA HIS A 381 0.65 -32.79 -16.46
C HIS A 381 -0.86 -32.92 -16.27
N PHE A 382 -1.59 -31.84 -16.53
CA PHE A 382 -3.04 -31.79 -16.48
C PHE A 382 -3.60 -31.29 -17.81
N ALA A 383 -4.67 -31.94 -18.30
CA ALA A 383 -5.31 -31.53 -19.55
C ALA A 383 -6.83 -31.73 -19.49
N VAL A 384 -7.56 -30.75 -20.04
CA VAL A 384 -9.02 -30.81 -20.25
C VAL A 384 -9.31 -30.53 -21.72
N PRO A 385 -9.14 -31.52 -22.63
CA PRO A 385 -9.11 -31.30 -24.08
C PRO A 385 -10.40 -30.74 -24.67
N LYS A 386 -11.51 -30.75 -23.92
CA LYS A 386 -12.74 -30.06 -24.33
C LYS A 386 -12.64 -28.54 -24.22
N LEU A 387 -11.88 -28.03 -23.25
CA LEU A 387 -11.73 -26.61 -22.96
C LEU A 387 -10.46 -26.04 -23.59
N ASP A 388 -9.34 -26.77 -23.48
CA ASP A 388 -8.05 -26.38 -24.02
C ASP A 388 -7.29 -27.65 -24.44
N HIS A 389 -6.71 -27.64 -25.64
CA HIS A 389 -6.02 -28.80 -26.21
C HIS A 389 -4.56 -28.94 -25.71
N ASP A 390 -4.05 -27.96 -24.96
CA ASP A 390 -2.71 -28.07 -24.38
C ASP A 390 -2.72 -28.82 -23.04
N ALA A 391 -1.59 -29.46 -22.73
CA ALA A 391 -1.30 -29.91 -21.38
C ALA A 391 -0.63 -28.79 -20.58
N PHE A 392 -0.93 -28.72 -19.29
CA PHE A 392 -0.35 -27.80 -18.33
C PHE A 392 0.50 -28.57 -17.33
N LEU A 393 1.70 -28.09 -17.03
CA LEU A 393 2.53 -28.66 -15.98
C LEU A 393 2.10 -28.08 -14.63
N LEU A 394 1.71 -28.93 -13.69
CA LEU A 394 1.34 -28.54 -12.33
C LEU A 394 2.42 -28.97 -11.35
N ALA A 395 2.80 -28.06 -10.44
CA ALA A 395 3.48 -28.37 -9.19
C ALA A 395 2.43 -28.59 -8.10
N ARG A 396 2.53 -29.73 -7.42
CA ARG A 396 1.63 -30.13 -6.34
C ARG A 396 2.44 -30.21 -5.05
N ILE A 397 2.19 -29.28 -4.14
CA ILE A 397 3.00 -29.04 -2.95
C ILE A 397 2.25 -29.54 -1.72
N THR A 398 2.95 -30.29 -0.88
CA THR A 398 2.44 -30.81 0.41
C THR A 398 3.25 -30.24 1.57
N GLU A 399 2.83 -30.50 2.80
CA GLU A 399 3.54 -30.09 4.04
C GLU A 399 3.67 -28.55 4.19
N TRP A 400 2.71 -27.82 3.67
CA TRP A 400 2.66 -26.34 3.76
C TRP A 400 1.86 -25.87 4.99
N GLU A 401 1.11 -26.77 5.64
CA GLU A 401 0.15 -26.46 6.70
C GLU A 401 0.80 -25.88 7.95
N GLY A 402 2.04 -26.28 8.25
CA GLY A 402 2.82 -25.77 9.39
C GLY A 402 3.43 -24.38 9.18
N LEU A 403 3.28 -23.78 7.98
CA LEU A 403 3.89 -22.48 7.67
C LEU A 403 3.01 -21.27 8.05
N ASN A 404 1.80 -21.50 8.56
CA ASN A 404 0.84 -20.43 8.87
C ASN A 404 0.63 -19.46 7.70
N LEU A 405 0.58 -19.98 6.47
CA LEU A 405 0.34 -19.18 5.28
C LEU A 405 -0.98 -18.42 5.44
N LEU A 406 -1.03 -17.20 4.88
CA LEU A 406 -2.24 -16.39 4.79
C LEU A 406 -2.70 -16.23 3.35
N PRO A 407 -4.00 -15.92 3.10
CA PRO A 407 -4.47 -15.65 1.75
C PRO A 407 -3.66 -14.54 1.06
N GLY A 408 -3.07 -14.81 -0.10
CA GLY A 408 -2.19 -13.85 -0.77
C GLY A 408 -1.74 -14.25 -2.18
N GLU A 409 -1.27 -13.26 -2.93
CA GLU A 409 -0.76 -13.43 -4.30
C GLU A 409 0.57 -14.19 -4.31
N VAL A 410 0.74 -15.09 -5.27
CA VAL A 410 1.99 -15.83 -5.50
C VAL A 410 2.52 -15.57 -6.90
N GLN A 411 3.80 -15.25 -6.99
CA GLN A 411 4.55 -15.20 -8.24
C GLN A 411 5.27 -16.54 -8.44
N ILE A 412 5.10 -17.15 -9.62
CA ILE A 412 5.57 -18.49 -9.91
C ILE A 412 6.71 -18.39 -10.92
N PHE A 413 7.86 -18.96 -10.55
CA PHE A 413 9.05 -19.05 -11.36
C PHE A 413 9.39 -20.52 -11.63
N PHE A 414 9.66 -20.86 -12.88
CA PHE A 414 10.08 -22.19 -13.30
C PHE A 414 11.30 -22.09 -14.20
N GLU A 415 12.33 -22.91 -13.95
CA GLU A 415 13.61 -22.88 -14.67
C GLU A 415 14.24 -21.47 -14.73
N GLY A 416 14.12 -20.71 -13.63
CA GLY A 416 14.66 -19.35 -13.50
C GLY A 416 13.81 -18.24 -14.15
N THR A 417 12.70 -18.57 -14.81
CA THR A 417 11.85 -17.60 -15.53
C THR A 417 10.50 -17.44 -14.86
N TYR A 418 9.95 -16.23 -14.84
CA TYR A 418 8.56 -15.98 -14.41
C TYR A 418 7.57 -16.62 -15.40
N VAL A 419 6.67 -17.48 -14.90
CA VAL A 419 5.73 -18.23 -15.75
C VAL A 419 4.26 -17.95 -15.46
N ALA A 420 3.92 -17.55 -14.22
CA ALA A 420 2.54 -17.31 -13.84
C ALA A 420 2.40 -16.49 -12.55
N GLN A 421 1.21 -15.93 -12.37
CA GLN A 421 0.72 -15.43 -11.08
C GLN A 421 -0.48 -16.29 -10.66
N SER A 422 -0.60 -16.55 -9.36
CA SER A 422 -1.72 -17.27 -8.78
C SER A 422 -2.06 -16.71 -7.40
N TYR A 423 -2.96 -17.37 -6.68
CA TYR A 423 -3.42 -16.97 -5.36
C TYR A 423 -3.38 -18.16 -4.42
N ILE A 424 -2.73 -18.01 -3.26
CA ILE A 424 -2.81 -18.97 -2.17
C ILE A 424 -4.01 -18.59 -1.32
N ASP A 425 -4.93 -19.54 -1.12
CA ASP A 425 -5.99 -19.42 -0.11
C ASP A 425 -5.93 -20.66 0.80
N PRO A 426 -5.29 -20.59 1.98
CA PRO A 426 -5.12 -21.74 2.87
C PRO A 426 -6.42 -22.18 3.56
N ASN A 427 -7.55 -21.50 3.34
CA ASN A 427 -8.82 -21.78 4.03
C ASN A 427 -9.62 -22.94 3.41
N PHE A 428 -9.02 -23.77 2.55
CA PHE A 428 -9.66 -24.94 1.98
C PHE A 428 -9.33 -26.24 2.71
N THR A 429 -10.15 -27.26 2.53
CA THR A 429 -10.02 -28.57 3.23
C THR A 429 -9.07 -29.57 2.53
N LYS A 430 -8.28 -29.11 1.57
CA LYS A 430 -7.30 -29.93 0.83
C LYS A 430 -5.92 -29.78 1.48
N ASP A 431 -5.13 -30.85 1.42
CA ASP A 431 -3.75 -30.96 1.92
C ASP A 431 -2.69 -30.55 0.87
N THR A 432 -3.10 -30.29 -0.37
CA THR A 432 -2.19 -30.07 -1.48
C THR A 432 -2.46 -28.71 -2.15
N LEU A 433 -1.42 -27.89 -2.29
CA LEU A 433 -1.46 -26.68 -3.12
C LEU A 433 -1.06 -27.05 -4.56
N ASP A 434 -1.93 -26.75 -5.52
CA ASP A 434 -1.68 -27.00 -6.94
C ASP A 434 -1.39 -25.67 -7.66
N PHE A 435 -0.20 -25.53 -8.25
CA PHE A 435 0.20 -24.36 -9.02
C PHE A 435 0.56 -24.73 -10.45
N SER A 436 0.04 -23.99 -11.42
CA SER A 436 0.41 -24.16 -12.83
C SER A 436 1.75 -23.49 -13.11
N LEU A 437 2.71 -24.27 -13.61
CA LEU A 437 4.02 -23.81 -14.07
C LEU A 437 4.02 -23.42 -15.56
N GLY A 438 2.85 -23.50 -16.21
CA GLY A 438 2.68 -23.12 -17.61
C GLY A 438 2.31 -24.29 -18.53
N ARG A 439 2.18 -23.97 -19.82
CA ARG A 439 1.82 -24.92 -20.88
C ARG A 439 3.03 -25.73 -21.31
N ASP A 440 2.86 -27.04 -21.46
CA ASP A 440 3.90 -27.93 -22.00
C ASP A 440 3.53 -28.41 -23.40
N LYS A 441 4.08 -27.74 -24.41
CA LYS A 441 3.84 -28.04 -25.83
C LYS A 441 4.44 -29.38 -26.29
N LYS A 442 5.24 -30.05 -25.45
CA LYS A 442 5.79 -31.39 -25.75
C LYS A 442 4.82 -32.53 -25.43
N ILE A 443 3.68 -32.24 -24.78
CA ILE A 443 2.55 -33.17 -24.67
C ILE A 443 1.47 -32.69 -25.64
N VAL A 444 1.36 -33.38 -26.78
CA VAL A 444 0.41 -33.03 -27.84
C VAL A 444 -0.90 -33.78 -27.63
N ILE A 445 -2.02 -33.07 -27.49
CA ILE A 445 -3.34 -33.66 -27.29
C ILE A 445 -4.29 -33.21 -28.40
N GLU A 446 -5.05 -34.14 -28.95
CA GLU A 446 -6.11 -33.89 -29.93
C GLU A 446 -7.42 -34.47 -29.40
N ARG A 447 -8.51 -33.70 -29.48
CA ARG A 447 -9.89 -34.17 -29.20
C ARG A 447 -10.73 -34.03 -30.46
N LYS A 448 -11.12 -35.15 -31.05
CA LYS A 448 -11.87 -35.20 -32.31
C LYS A 448 -13.22 -35.88 -32.13
N ARG A 449 -14.30 -35.27 -32.61
CA ARG A 449 -15.61 -35.93 -32.69
C ARG A 449 -15.62 -36.93 -33.85
N LEU A 450 -15.95 -38.18 -33.56
CA LEU A 450 -16.11 -39.22 -34.56
C LEU A 450 -17.52 -39.15 -35.15
N GLN A 451 -17.64 -38.69 -36.40
CA GLN A 451 -18.94 -38.52 -37.06
C GLN A 451 -19.64 -39.85 -37.30
N ASP A 452 -18.90 -40.88 -37.72
CA ASP A 452 -19.46 -42.21 -38.05
C ASP A 452 -20.12 -42.90 -36.84
N PHE A 453 -19.67 -42.54 -35.64
CA PHE A 453 -20.17 -43.05 -34.36
C PHE A 453 -21.10 -42.06 -33.64
N SER A 454 -21.27 -40.86 -34.18
CA SER A 454 -22.20 -39.86 -33.66
C SER A 454 -23.52 -39.92 -34.43
N LYS A 455 -24.65 -40.04 -33.73
CA LYS A 455 -25.96 -40.24 -34.36
C LYS A 455 -27.01 -39.32 -33.73
N ILE A 456 -27.96 -38.87 -34.55
CA ILE A 456 -29.16 -38.19 -34.07
C ILE A 456 -30.35 -38.98 -34.58
N LYS A 457 -31.19 -39.47 -33.66
CA LYS A 457 -32.43 -40.17 -33.99
C LYS A 457 -33.59 -39.37 -33.42
N THR A 458 -34.64 -39.21 -34.22
CA THR A 458 -35.90 -38.59 -33.77
C THR A 458 -36.97 -39.68 -33.78
N ILE A 459 -37.58 -39.93 -32.63
CA ILE A 459 -38.61 -40.96 -32.43
C ILE A 459 -39.82 -40.28 -31.80
N GLY A 460 -40.83 -39.97 -32.61
CA GLY A 460 -41.99 -39.18 -32.16
C GLY A 460 -41.58 -37.78 -31.68
N PHE A 461 -41.98 -37.43 -30.45
CA PHE A 461 -41.59 -36.17 -29.80
C PHE A 461 -40.21 -36.22 -29.13
N ASN A 462 -39.58 -37.41 -29.05
CA ASN A 462 -38.30 -37.60 -28.38
C ASN A 462 -37.14 -37.52 -29.39
N ARG A 463 -36.01 -36.96 -28.94
CA ARG A 463 -34.78 -36.86 -29.74
C ARG A 463 -33.61 -37.47 -28.98
N GLU A 464 -33.04 -38.53 -29.53
CA GLU A 464 -31.84 -39.19 -29.01
C GLU A 464 -30.61 -38.67 -29.76
N LYS A 465 -29.56 -38.31 -29.02
CA LYS A 465 -28.27 -37.86 -29.59
C LYS A 465 -27.14 -38.68 -29.00
N THR A 466 -26.43 -39.42 -29.84
CA THR A 466 -25.20 -40.13 -29.49
C THR A 466 -24.01 -39.31 -29.97
N PHE A 467 -23.02 -39.11 -29.11
CA PHE A 467 -21.77 -38.45 -29.43
C PHE A 467 -20.60 -39.38 -29.14
N ALA A 468 -19.68 -39.51 -30.07
CA ALA A 468 -18.44 -40.26 -29.89
C ALA A 468 -17.24 -39.33 -30.10
N TYR A 469 -16.25 -39.43 -29.20
CA TYR A 469 -15.04 -38.62 -29.23
C TYR A 469 -13.82 -39.52 -29.15
N GLU A 470 -12.80 -39.20 -29.95
CA GLU A 470 -11.45 -39.78 -29.88
C GLU A 470 -10.52 -38.75 -29.27
N ILE A 471 -9.76 -39.15 -28.25
CA ILE A 471 -8.73 -38.31 -27.64
C ILE A 471 -7.38 -38.99 -27.87
N LYS A 472 -6.48 -38.31 -28.59
CA LYS A 472 -5.10 -38.79 -28.83
C LYS A 472 -4.13 -37.98 -27.99
N VAL A 473 -3.23 -38.67 -27.32
CA VAL A 473 -2.15 -38.07 -26.52
C VAL A 473 -0.82 -38.58 -27.05
N ARG A 474 0.12 -37.66 -27.30
CA ARG A 474 1.50 -37.99 -27.68
C ARG A 474 2.49 -37.21 -26.82
N ASN A 475 3.33 -37.93 -26.09
CA ASN A 475 4.48 -37.36 -25.40
C ASN A 475 5.69 -37.32 -26.36
N THR A 476 6.24 -36.13 -26.62
CA THR A 476 7.46 -35.94 -27.44
C THR A 476 8.68 -35.57 -26.60
N LYS A 477 8.61 -35.71 -25.28
CA LYS A 477 9.75 -35.53 -24.36
C LYS A 477 10.63 -36.79 -24.37
N ALA A 478 11.89 -36.63 -23.96
CA ALA A 478 12.78 -37.76 -23.73
C ALA A 478 12.39 -38.57 -22.47
N GLU A 479 11.70 -37.92 -21.54
CA GLU A 479 11.29 -38.46 -20.25
C GLU A 479 9.81 -38.87 -20.25
N SER A 480 9.46 -39.81 -19.35
CA SER A 480 8.07 -40.16 -19.10
C SER A 480 7.30 -38.99 -18.48
N ALA A 481 6.04 -38.81 -18.90
CA ALA A 481 5.16 -37.76 -18.40
C ALA A 481 4.00 -38.38 -17.61
N ASN A 482 3.76 -37.89 -16.40
CA ASN A 482 2.60 -38.24 -15.60
C ASN A 482 1.43 -37.33 -16.01
N LEU A 483 0.46 -37.83 -16.79
CA LEU A 483 -0.66 -37.05 -17.30
C LEU A 483 -1.98 -37.44 -16.62
N ARG A 484 -2.66 -36.46 -16.05
CA ARG A 484 -4.09 -36.51 -15.69
C ARG A 484 -4.90 -35.84 -16.78
N LEU A 485 -5.80 -36.60 -17.40
CA LEU A 485 -6.68 -36.12 -18.46
C LEU A 485 -8.13 -36.18 -18.01
N GLU A 486 -8.85 -35.08 -18.16
CA GLU A 486 -10.27 -34.98 -17.82
C GLU A 486 -11.11 -34.64 -19.06
N ASP A 487 -12.25 -35.33 -19.19
CA ASP A 487 -13.32 -34.95 -20.09
C ASP A 487 -14.65 -35.09 -19.34
N GLN A 488 -15.70 -34.50 -19.88
CA GLN A 488 -16.98 -34.39 -19.20
C GLN A 488 -18.03 -35.35 -19.75
N ILE A 489 -18.83 -35.89 -18.84
CA ILE A 489 -20.03 -36.67 -19.13
C ILE A 489 -21.24 -35.83 -18.69
N PRO A 490 -22.30 -35.71 -19.51
CA PRO A 490 -23.48 -34.95 -19.12
C PRO A 490 -24.19 -35.57 -17.91
N VAL A 491 -24.88 -34.74 -17.13
CA VAL A 491 -25.75 -35.16 -16.02
C VAL A 491 -27.06 -34.39 -16.14
N SER A 492 -28.19 -35.11 -16.11
CA SER A 492 -29.51 -34.47 -16.21
C SER A 492 -29.99 -33.94 -14.86
N GLN A 493 -30.51 -32.71 -14.85
CA GLN A 493 -31.29 -32.16 -13.72
C GLN A 493 -32.80 -32.18 -13.98
N ASP A 494 -33.21 -32.59 -15.18
CA ASP A 494 -34.61 -32.64 -15.60
C ASP A 494 -35.03 -34.10 -15.79
N LYS A 495 -36.13 -34.49 -15.14
CA LYS A 495 -36.68 -35.85 -15.25
C LYS A 495 -37.08 -36.22 -16.68
N SER A 496 -37.28 -35.24 -17.57
CA SER A 496 -37.60 -35.43 -18.98
C SER A 496 -36.40 -35.72 -19.88
N ILE A 497 -35.17 -35.59 -19.36
CA ILE A 497 -33.93 -35.85 -20.10
C ILE A 497 -33.20 -37.05 -19.47
N SER A 498 -32.98 -38.10 -20.26
CA SER A 498 -32.13 -39.24 -19.91
C SER A 498 -30.75 -39.05 -20.54
N VAL A 499 -29.69 -39.41 -19.79
CA VAL A 499 -28.29 -39.31 -20.22
C VAL A 499 -27.63 -40.67 -20.18
#